data_AF-A0A645F646-F1
#
_entry.id   AF-A0A645F646-F1
#
_cell.length_a   1.000
_cell.length_b   1.000
_cell.length_c   1.000
_cell.angle_alpha   90.00
_cell.angle_beta   90.00
_cell.angle_gamma   90.00
#
_symmetry.space_group_name_H-M   'P 1'
#
loop_
_entity.id
_entity.type
_entity.pdbx_description
1 polymer ?
#
loop_
_entity_poly.entity_id
_entity_poly.type
_entity_poly.pdbx_seq_one_letter_code
_entity_poly.pdbx_strand_id
1 'polypeptide(L)'
;MKSVVLPSALPVIFAGLRLAAGTSLLLLVAAEMIAAQEGIGALILHYGDLMITDKLMAGVIVLSVLGLLFHLFLQWLEKKAVPWKD
;
A
#
# COMPACT_ATOMS: atom_id res chain seq x y z
N MET A 1 34.57 8.32 17.16
CA MET A 1 33.82 7.75 16.02
C MET A 1 32.35 7.50 16.42
N LYS A 2 31.52 8.54 16.65
CA LYS A 2 30.12 8.34 17.11
C LYS A 2 29.08 9.33 16.54
N SER A 3 29.37 10.10 15.50
CA SER A 3 28.43 11.16 15.05
C SER A 3 28.18 11.23 13.54
N VAL A 4 28.69 10.30 12.72
CA VAL A 4 28.60 10.42 11.24
C VAL A 4 27.81 9.29 10.56
N VAL A 5 27.51 8.19 11.26
CA VAL A 5 26.84 7.02 10.63
C VAL A 5 25.30 7.12 10.63
N LEU A 6 24.72 7.88 11.57
CA LEU A 6 23.27 8.11 11.63
C LEU A 6 22.68 8.70 10.33
N PRO A 7 23.24 9.76 9.73
CA PRO A 7 22.62 10.36 8.54
C PRO A 7 22.69 9.47 7.30
N SER A 8 23.67 8.56 7.21
CA SER A 8 23.84 7.70 6.03
C SER A 8 22.99 6.42 6.07
N ALA A 9 22.65 5.92 7.26
CA ALA A 9 21.83 4.72 7.42
C ALA A 9 20.31 5.00 7.42
N LEU A 10 19.87 6.19 7.84
CA LEU A 10 18.45 6.57 7.82
C LEU A 10 17.80 6.44 6.42
N PRO A 11 18.42 6.92 5.32
CA PRO A 11 17.86 6.79 3.97
C PRO A 11 17.60 5.32 3.56
N VAL A 12 18.49 4.42 3.97
CA VAL A 12 18.36 2.97 3.69
C VAL A 12 17.22 2.35 4.48
N ILE A 13 17.08 2.72 5.77
CA ILE A 13 15.97 2.25 6.62
C ILE A 13 14.63 2.76 6.07
N PHE A 14 14.54 4.01 5.64
CA PHE A 14 13.33 4.58 5.05
C PHE A 14 13.01 3.99 3.68
N ALA A 15 14.02 3.70 2.85
CA ALA A 15 13.82 2.96 1.60
C ALA A 15 13.25 1.56 1.88
N GLY A 16 13.77 0.87 2.90
CA GLY A 16 13.22 -0.39 3.39
C GLY A 16 11.78 -0.26 3.91
N LEU A 17 11.47 0.80 4.66
CA LEU A 17 10.14 1.10 5.17
C LEU A 17 9.14 1.36 4.02
N ARG A 18 9.53 2.15 3.00
CA ARG A 18 8.71 2.38 1.79
C ARG A 18 8.40 1.05 1.11
N LEU A 19 9.41 0.22 0.92
CA LEU A 19 9.25 -1.07 0.25
C LEU A 19 8.30 -1.98 1.05
N ALA A 20 8.51 -2.06 2.37
CA ALA A 20 7.68 -2.83 3.29
C ALA A 20 6.23 -2.33 3.37
N ALA A 21 6.01 -1.02 3.29
CA ALA A 21 4.67 -0.43 3.31
C ALA A 21 3.90 -0.66 1.99
N GLY A 22 4.60 -0.69 0.86
CA GLY A 22 4.00 -1.09 -0.42
C GLY A 22 3.63 -2.58 -0.44
N THR A 23 4.52 -3.44 0.05
CA THR A 23 4.25 -4.89 0.11
C THR A 23 3.21 -5.24 1.15
N SER A 24 3.12 -4.52 2.28
CA SER A 24 2.09 -4.78 3.29
C SER A 24 0.68 -4.49 2.77
N LEU A 25 0.49 -3.45 1.94
CA LEU A 25 -0.80 -3.19 1.31
C LEU A 25 -1.19 -4.32 0.35
N LEU A 26 -0.26 -4.81 -0.47
CA LEU A 26 -0.53 -5.95 -1.35
C LEU A 26 -0.88 -7.21 -0.56
N LEU A 27 -0.17 -7.48 0.53
CA LEU A 27 -0.43 -8.61 1.42
C LEU A 27 -1.77 -8.47 2.15
N LEU A 28 -2.14 -7.27 2.57
CA LEU A 28 -3.44 -6.99 3.18
C LEU A 28 -4.57 -7.31 2.20
N VAL A 29 -4.49 -6.81 0.96
CA VAL A 29 -5.50 -7.07 -0.08
C VAL A 29 -5.58 -8.57 -0.41
N ALA A 30 -4.43 -9.24 -0.54
CA ALA A 30 -4.40 -10.69 -0.74
C ALA A 30 -5.03 -11.44 0.44
N ALA A 31 -4.83 -10.98 1.67
CA ALA A 31 -5.46 -11.54 2.85
C ALA A 31 -6.98 -11.32 2.86
N GLU A 32 -7.45 -10.13 2.46
CA GLU A 32 -8.88 -9.86 2.29
C GLU A 32 -9.52 -10.82 1.27
N MET A 33 -8.81 -11.13 0.19
CA MET A 33 -9.29 -12.02 -0.87
C MET A 33 -9.39 -13.49 -0.44
N ILE A 34 -8.60 -13.94 0.53
CA ILE A 34 -8.54 -15.35 0.93
C ILE A 34 -9.35 -15.62 2.21
N ALA A 35 -9.29 -14.70 3.18
CA ALA A 35 -9.75 -14.96 4.53
C ALA A 35 -10.85 -14.01 5.03
N ALA A 36 -11.08 -12.87 4.38
CA ALA A 36 -12.10 -11.94 4.81
C ALA A 36 -13.43 -12.20 4.10
N GLN A 37 -14.52 -12.21 4.86
CA GLN A 37 -15.88 -12.22 4.30
C GLN A 37 -16.34 -10.81 3.92
N GLU A 38 -15.68 -9.78 4.45
CA GLU A 38 -15.95 -8.38 4.16
C GLU A 38 -14.65 -7.66 3.79
N GLY A 39 -14.70 -6.84 2.75
CA GLY A 39 -13.53 -6.16 2.21
C GLY A 39 -13.68 -5.90 0.71
N ILE A 40 -12.96 -4.91 0.18
CA ILE A 40 -13.07 -4.56 -1.24
C ILE A 40 -12.49 -5.69 -2.10
N GLY A 41 -11.39 -6.32 -1.66
CA GLY A 41 -10.82 -7.49 -2.33
C GLY A 41 -11.79 -8.69 -2.37
N ALA A 42 -12.46 -8.98 -1.27
CA ALA A 42 -13.47 -10.04 -1.19
C ALA A 42 -14.68 -9.76 -2.09
N LEU A 43 -15.15 -8.51 -2.14
CA LEU A 43 -16.26 -8.09 -3.02
C LEU A 43 -15.92 -8.23 -4.50
N ILE A 44 -14.69 -7.91 -4.90
CA ILE A 44 -14.23 -8.08 -6.28
C ILE A 44 -14.29 -9.56 -6.69
N LEU A 45 -13.83 -10.47 -5.82
CA LEU A 45 -13.93 -11.91 -6.08
C LEU A 45 -15.39 -12.37 -6.13
N HIS A 46 -16.21 -11.93 -5.18
CA HIS A 46 -17.61 -12.30 -5.12
C HIS A 46 -18.39 -11.87 -6.37
N TYR A 47 -18.20 -10.63 -6.85
CA TYR A 47 -18.82 -10.18 -8.10
C TYR A 47 -18.20 -10.81 -9.34
N GLY A 48 -16.93 -11.23 -9.26
CA GLY A 48 -16.27 -12.03 -10.30
C GLY A 48 -16.92 -13.40 -10.46
N ASP A 49 -17.18 -14.10 -9.36
CA ASP A 49 -17.85 -15.40 -9.36
C ASP A 49 -19.29 -15.31 -9.86
N LEU A 50 -19.98 -14.20 -9.56
CA LEU A 50 -21.33 -13.92 -10.06
C LEU A 50 -21.36 -13.42 -11.52
N MET A 51 -20.20 -13.24 -12.17
CA MET A 51 -20.06 -12.63 -13.49
C MET A 51 -20.72 -11.25 -13.64
N ILE A 52 -20.86 -10.50 -12.54
CA ILE A 52 -21.41 -9.14 -12.56
C ILE A 52 -20.27 -8.15 -12.80
N THR A 53 -19.88 -8.01 -14.06
CA THR A 53 -18.70 -7.22 -14.46
C THR A 53 -18.84 -5.74 -14.11
N ASP A 54 -20.05 -5.18 -14.11
CA ASP A 54 -20.30 -3.77 -13.73
C ASP A 54 -19.83 -3.48 -12.30
N LYS A 55 -20.20 -4.35 -11.36
CA LYS A 55 -19.83 -4.20 -9.94
C LYS A 55 -18.39 -4.60 -9.68
N LEU A 56 -17.88 -5.61 -10.39
CA LEU A 56 -16.48 -5.98 -10.34
C LEU A 56 -15.58 -4.79 -10.76
N MET A 57 -15.88 -4.17 -11.90
CA MET A 57 -15.13 -3.00 -12.39
C MET A 57 -15.23 -1.83 -11.42
N ALA A 58 -16.41 -1.54 -10.88
CA ALA A 58 -16.56 -0.53 -9.84
C ALA A 58 -15.68 -0.84 -8.62
N GLY A 59 -15.64 -2.09 -8.16
CA GLY A 59 -14.79 -2.54 -7.06
C GLY A 59 -13.30 -2.37 -7.36
N VAL A 60 -12.85 -2.76 -8.56
CA VAL A 60 -11.45 -2.60 -9.02
C VAL A 60 -11.07 -1.13 -9.10
N ILE A 61 -11.94 -0.26 -9.60
CA ILE A 61 -11.70 1.20 -9.65
C ILE A 61 -11.56 1.76 -8.23
N VAL A 62 -12.48 1.43 -7.33
CA VAL A 62 -12.41 1.86 -5.93
C VAL A 62 -11.12 1.38 -5.29
N LEU A 63 -10.76 0.10 -5.45
CA LEU A 63 -9.51 -0.46 -4.92
C LEU A 63 -8.28 0.25 -5.50
N SER A 64 -8.28 0.57 -6.80
CA SER A 64 -7.18 1.27 -7.47
C SER A 64 -7.01 2.69 -6.92
N VAL A 65 -8.12 3.42 -6.71
CA VAL A 65 -8.11 4.75 -6.12
C VAL A 65 -7.61 4.69 -4.68
N LEU A 66 -8.07 3.71 -3.89
CA LEU A 66 -7.65 3.54 -2.51
C LEU A 66 -6.17 3.17 -2.41
N GLY A 67 -5.69 2.28 -3.28
CA GLY A 67 -4.28 1.94 -3.41
C GLY A 67 -3.42 3.13 -3.82
N LEU A 68 -3.90 3.97 -4.77
CA LEU A 68 -3.22 5.20 -5.15
C LEU A 68 -3.17 6.21 -4.00
N LEU A 69 -4.28 6.41 -3.29
CA LEU A 69 -4.33 7.28 -2.12
C LEU A 69 -3.37 6.81 -1.02
N PHE A 70 -3.32 5.50 -0.76
CA PHE A 70 -2.38 4.94 0.21
C PHE A 70 -0.94 5.10 -0.26
N HIS A 71 -0.67 4.90 -1.55
CA HIS A 71 0.65 5.11 -2.13
C HIS A 71 1.10 6.58 -1.99
N LEU A 72 0.22 7.53 -2.30
CA LEU A 72 0.47 8.96 -2.13
C LEU A 72 0.64 9.34 -0.66
N PHE A 73 -0.16 8.75 0.23
CA PHE A 73 -0.05 8.96 1.68
C PHE A 73 1.30 8.47 2.20
N LEU A 74 1.76 7.30 1.78
CA LEU A 74 3.08 6.78 2.11
C LEU A 74 4.20 7.67 1.57
N GLN A 75 4.09 8.14 0.32
CA GLN A 75 5.05 9.09 -0.25
C GLN A 75 5.09 10.42 0.53
N TRP A 76 3.94 10.93 0.96
CA TRP A 76 3.86 12.14 1.78
C TRP A 76 4.49 11.92 3.16
N LEU A 77 4.20 10.79 3.80
CA LEU A 77 4.76 10.42 5.09
C LEU A 77 6.29 10.32 5.00
N GLU A 78 6.81 9.77 3.92
CA GLU A 78 8.25 9.70 3.68
C GLU A 78 8.88 11.08 3.45
N LYS A 79 8.27 11.94 2.63
CA LYS A 79 8.76 13.31 2.42
C LYS A 79 8.81 14.10 3.74
N LYS A 80 7.85 13.86 4.63
CA LYS A 80 7.80 14.51 5.95
C LYS A 80 8.80 13.91 6.94
N ALA A 81 9.09 12.62 6.85
CA ALA A 81 10.04 11.93 7.72
C ALA A 81 11.51 12.07 7.26
N VAL A 82 11.74 12.35 5.97
CA VAL A 82 13.08 12.57 5.40
C VAL A 82 13.15 13.96 4.73
N PRO A 83 13.12 15.06 5.51
CA PRO A 83 13.21 16.41 4.95
C PRO A 83 14.64 16.82 4.54
N TRP A 84 15.66 15.98 4.79
CA TRP A 84 17.08 16.27 4.54
C TRP A 84 17.64 15.62 3.27
N LYS A 85 16.79 15.37 2.28
CA LYS A 85 17.25 15.06 0.94
C LYS A 85 17.41 16.36 0.15
N ASP A 86 18.45 17.11 0.51
CA ASP A 86 19.14 18.10 -0.32
C ASP A 86 20.65 17.88 -0.16
#